data_AF-A0A9E7YYA1-F1
#
_entry.id   AF-A0A9E7YYA1-F1
#
_cell.length_a   1.000
_cell.length_b   1.000
_cell.length_c   1.000
_cell.angle_alpha   90.00
_cell.angle_beta   90.00
_cell.angle_gamma   90.00
#
_symmetry.space_group_name_H-M   'P 1'
#
loop_
_entity.id
_entity.type
_entity.pdbx_description
1 polymer ?
#
loop_
_entity_poly.entity_id
_entity_poly.type
_entity_poly.pdbx_seq_one_letter_code
_entity_poly.pdbx_strand_id
1 'polypeptide(L)'
;MRFMVLRLADPDTEAGVMPSEALLAEMGKYMESLANAGVLLGGEGLHPSAAGARVEFRGGKPGVIDGPFTEAKELIAGYTILQVKSLEEALEWCKRWPAMDGGGNVRLEIRRIFEAEDFGEAFTPEEREREARLRAELAARQQ
;
A
#
# COMPACT_ATOMS: atom_id res chain seq x y z
N MET A 1 -8.88 -12.24 -4.07
CA MET A 1 -7.43 -12.07 -3.93
C MET A 1 -7.16 -10.65 -3.49
N ARG A 2 -6.14 -10.45 -2.65
CA ARG A 2 -5.74 -9.11 -2.22
C ARG A 2 -4.63 -8.57 -3.12
N PHE A 3 -4.70 -7.29 -3.44
CA PHE A 3 -3.69 -6.56 -4.19
C PHE A 3 -3.29 -5.32 -3.40
N MET A 4 -1.99 -5.06 -3.33
CA MET A 4 -1.43 -3.79 -2.88
C MET A 4 -1.26 -2.89 -4.11
N VAL A 5 -1.80 -1.69 -4.05
CA VAL A 5 -1.57 -0.60 -4.99
C VAL A 5 -0.64 0.40 -4.30
N LEU A 6 0.53 0.61 -4.86
CA LEU A 6 1.56 1.50 -4.32
C LEU A 6 1.66 2.72 -5.22
N ARG A 7 1.40 3.91 -4.67
CA ARG A 7 1.62 5.17 -5.37
C ARG A 7 3.10 5.52 -5.22
N LEU A 8 3.84 5.46 -6.33
CA LEU A 8 5.26 5.83 -6.31
C LEU A 8 5.41 7.32 -6.01
N ALA A 9 6.43 7.68 -5.24
CA ALA A 9 6.75 9.05 -4.92
C ALA A 9 7.25 9.82 -6.16
N ASP A 10 7.04 11.13 -6.12
CA ASP A 10 7.49 12.12 -7.09
C ASP A 10 8.15 13.30 -6.34
N PRO A 11 8.73 14.30 -7.03
CA PRO A 11 9.40 15.41 -6.36
C PRO A 11 8.51 16.17 -5.37
N ASP A 12 7.22 16.34 -5.67
CA ASP A 12 6.29 17.11 -4.84
C ASP A 12 5.99 16.37 -3.53
N THR A 13 5.71 15.06 -3.61
CA THR A 13 5.45 14.24 -2.42
C THR A 13 6.66 14.12 -1.51
N GLU A 14 7.88 13.95 -2.03
CA GLU A 14 9.09 13.94 -1.18
C GLU A 14 9.49 15.32 -0.67
N ALA A 15 9.08 16.40 -1.35
CA ALA A 15 9.20 17.76 -0.84
C ALA A 15 8.15 18.10 0.24
N GLY A 16 7.21 17.19 0.53
CA GLY A 16 6.15 17.41 1.51
C GLY A 16 5.09 18.41 1.05
N VAL A 17 4.94 18.59 -0.27
CA VAL A 17 3.89 19.44 -0.84
C VAL A 17 2.54 18.78 -0.57
N MET A 18 1.66 19.51 0.11
CA MET A 18 0.32 19.02 0.41
C MET A 18 -0.57 19.04 -0.85
N PRO A 19 -1.47 18.06 -1.01
CA PRO A 19 -2.43 18.06 -2.10
C PRO A 19 -3.37 19.27 -2.00
N SER A 20 -3.83 19.75 -3.15
CA SER A 20 -4.87 20.79 -3.21
C SER A 20 -6.21 20.26 -2.70
N GLU A 21 -7.12 21.15 -2.31
CA GLU A 21 -8.49 20.79 -1.92
C GLU A 21 -9.20 20.01 -3.03
N ALA A 22 -9.02 20.40 -4.29
CA ALA A 22 -9.60 19.71 -5.44
C ALA A 22 -9.08 18.27 -5.56
N LEU A 23 -7.76 18.06 -5.39
CA LEU A 23 -7.18 16.73 -5.42
C LEU A 23 -7.65 15.88 -4.24
N LEU A 24 -7.73 16.45 -3.03
CA LEU A 24 -8.28 15.76 -1.86
C LEU A 24 -9.73 15.31 -2.08
N ALA A 25 -10.57 16.17 -2.67
CA ALA A 25 -11.96 15.84 -2.96
C ALA A 25 -12.09 14.72 -4.01
N GLU A 26 -11.32 14.76 -5.10
CA GLU A 26 -11.35 13.71 -6.12
C GLU A 26 -10.78 12.39 -5.60
N MET A 27 -9.72 12.44 -4.79
CA MET A 27 -9.20 11.26 -4.12
C MET A 27 -10.21 10.66 -3.13
N GLY A 28 -10.91 11.51 -2.37
CA GLY A 28 -11.98 11.11 -1.48
C GLY A 28 -13.10 10.36 -2.21
N LYS A 29 -13.59 10.91 -3.34
CA LYS A 29 -14.59 10.25 -4.19
C LYS A 29 -14.09 8.92 -4.75
N TYR A 30 -12.83 8.86 -5.16
CA TYR A 30 -12.21 7.61 -5.63
C TYR A 30 -12.23 6.54 -4.53
N MET A 31 -11.76 6.87 -3.32
CA MET A 31 -11.76 5.95 -2.18
C MET A 31 -13.19 5.53 -1.78
N GLU A 32 -14.12 6.47 -1.75
CA GLU A 32 -15.54 6.19 -1.50
C GLU A 32 -16.12 5.21 -2.53
N SER A 33 -15.77 5.35 -3.81
CA SER A 33 -16.22 4.43 -4.86
C SER A 33 -15.71 3.00 -4.65
N LEU A 34 -14.46 2.85 -4.19
CA LEU A 34 -13.87 1.54 -3.87
C LEU A 34 -14.54 0.92 -2.64
N ALA A 35 -14.82 1.73 -1.62
CA ALA A 35 -15.48 1.30 -0.39
C ALA A 35 -16.93 0.86 -0.65
N ASN A 36 -17.70 1.68 -1.39
CA ASN A 36 -19.07 1.37 -1.75
C ASN A 36 -19.19 0.11 -2.62
N ALA A 37 -18.17 -0.18 -3.44
CA ALA A 37 -18.09 -1.42 -4.21
C ALA A 37 -17.63 -2.64 -3.37
N GLY A 38 -17.25 -2.44 -2.11
CA GLY A 38 -16.76 -3.50 -1.22
C GLY A 38 -15.38 -4.03 -1.58
N VAL A 39 -14.61 -3.31 -2.42
CA VAL A 39 -13.28 -3.75 -2.87
C VAL A 39 -12.16 -3.11 -2.05
N LEU A 40 -12.41 -2.03 -1.30
CA LEU A 40 -11.42 -1.37 -0.46
C LEU A 40 -11.23 -2.11 0.88
N LEU A 41 -10.01 -2.52 1.19
CA LEU A 41 -9.64 -3.04 2.52
C LEU A 41 -8.93 -1.99 3.40
N GLY A 42 -8.47 -0.90 2.80
CA GLY A 42 -7.79 0.21 3.49
C GLY A 42 -6.71 0.84 2.62
N GLY A 43 -6.20 2.01 3.00
CA GLY A 43 -5.17 2.71 2.27
C GLY A 43 -4.91 4.09 2.84
N GLU A 44 -3.68 4.57 2.74
CA GLU A 44 -3.25 5.85 3.32
C GLU A 44 -2.12 6.48 2.48
N GLY A 45 -2.00 7.80 2.60
CA GLY A 45 -0.81 8.54 2.17
C GLY A 45 0.33 8.36 3.17
N LEU A 46 1.57 8.39 2.68
CA LEU A 46 2.77 8.34 3.50
C LEU A 46 3.42 9.72 3.55
N HIS A 47 4.07 10.02 4.68
CA HIS A 47 4.95 11.17 4.78
C HIS A 47 6.21 10.99 3.90
N PRO A 48 6.89 12.09 3.53
CA PRO A 48 8.17 12.04 2.83
C PRO A 48 9.18 11.14 3.54
N SER A 49 10.09 10.53 2.78
CA SER A 49 11.11 9.65 3.36
C SER A 49 12.00 10.32 4.41
N ALA A 50 12.14 11.65 4.35
CA ALA A 50 12.85 12.44 5.38
C ALA A 50 12.24 12.31 6.80
N ALA A 51 10.97 11.89 6.91
CA ALA A 51 10.31 11.61 8.19
C ALA A 51 10.34 10.12 8.57
N GLY A 52 11.05 9.29 7.81
CA GLY A 52 11.13 7.84 8.01
C GLY A 52 12.53 7.34 8.36
N ALA A 53 12.61 6.04 8.61
CA ALA A 53 13.87 5.31 8.78
C ALA A 53 13.78 3.90 8.16
N ARG A 54 14.92 3.34 7.80
CA ARG A 54 15.07 1.93 7.37
C ARG A 54 15.80 1.14 8.44
N VAL A 55 15.37 -0.10 8.63
CA VAL A 55 16.13 -1.08 9.41
C VAL A 55 16.74 -2.09 8.44
N GLU A 56 18.06 -2.12 8.33
CA GLU A 56 18.80 -3.06 7.48
C GLU A 56 19.47 -4.14 8.33
N PHE A 57 19.40 -5.40 7.89
CA PHE A 57 20.05 -6.51 8.57
C PHE A 57 21.33 -6.92 7.83
N ARG A 58 22.47 -6.91 8.52
CA ARG A 58 23.75 -7.41 7.99
C ARG A 58 24.26 -8.53 8.90
N GLY A 59 24.36 -9.74 8.35
CA GLY A 59 24.70 -10.94 9.12
C GLY A 59 23.71 -11.22 10.26
N GLY A 60 22.42 -10.93 10.04
CA GLY A 60 21.37 -11.12 11.05
C GLY A 60 21.30 -10.05 12.13
N LYS A 61 22.13 -9.01 12.08
CA LYS A 61 22.11 -7.89 13.04
C LYS A 61 21.44 -6.65 12.43
N PRO A 62 20.50 -5.99 13.13
CA PRO A 62 19.83 -4.80 12.64
C PRO A 62 20.72 -3.55 12.78
N GLY A 63 20.67 -2.68 11.79
CA GLY A 63 21.13 -1.29 11.84
C GLY A 63 20.02 -0.36 11.35
N VAL A 64 20.04 0.89 11.81
CA VAL A 64 19.04 1.90 11.44
C VAL A 64 19.68 2.95 10.53
N ILE A 65 18.96 3.36 9.49
CA ILE A 65 19.32 4.41 8.56
C ILE A 65 18.18 5.41 8.51
N ASP A 66 18.41 6.63 8.99
CA ASP A 66 17.43 7.70 8.92
C ASP A 66 17.29 8.20 7.48
N GLY A 67 16.09 8.68 7.13
CA GLY A 67 15.86 9.32 5.83
C GLY A 67 16.44 10.72 5.73
N PRO A 68 16.36 11.36 4.53
CA PRO A 68 15.77 10.84 3.30
C PRO A 68 16.63 9.77 2.63
N PHE A 69 16.00 8.87 1.87
CA PHE A 69 16.69 7.74 1.23
C PHE A 69 17.24 8.11 -0.14
N THR A 70 18.30 8.91 -0.17
CA THR A 70 18.86 9.54 -1.39
C THR A 70 19.33 8.57 -2.48
N GLU A 71 19.69 7.32 -2.13
CA GLU A 71 20.10 6.29 -3.09
C GLU A 71 18.94 5.45 -3.64
N ALA A 72 17.70 5.68 -3.19
CA ALA A 72 16.55 4.92 -3.64
C ALA A 72 16.14 5.35 -5.06
N LYS A 73 16.03 4.38 -5.97
CA LYS A 73 15.52 4.63 -7.33
C LYS A 73 14.06 5.09 -7.32
N GLU A 74 13.27 4.47 -6.46
CA GLU A 74 11.83 4.73 -6.33
C GLU A 74 11.45 4.65 -4.85
N LEU A 75 10.60 5.58 -4.42
CA LEU A 75 10.02 5.64 -3.09
C LEU A 75 8.50 5.51 -3.20
N ILE A 76 7.82 5.30 -2.07
CA ILE A 76 6.36 5.13 -2.01
C ILE A 76 5.77 6.30 -1.24
N ALA A 77 4.78 6.97 -1.83
CA ALA A 77 4.06 8.08 -1.21
C ALA A 77 2.66 7.70 -0.72
N GLY A 78 2.21 6.48 -0.95
CA GLY A 78 0.93 5.99 -0.46
C GLY A 78 0.66 4.54 -0.85
N TYR A 79 -0.32 3.94 -0.19
CA TYR A 79 -0.76 2.59 -0.51
C TYR A 79 -2.27 2.43 -0.44
N THR A 80 -2.80 1.42 -1.11
CA THR A 80 -4.19 0.96 -0.99
C THR A 80 -4.23 -0.55 -1.13
N ILE A 81 -5.07 -1.22 -0.34
CA ILE A 81 -5.28 -2.66 -0.41
C ILE A 81 -6.67 -2.90 -1.01
N LEU A 82 -6.71 -3.63 -2.13
CA LEU A 82 -7.93 -4.00 -2.83
C LEU A 82 -8.21 -5.50 -2.69
N GLN A 83 -9.47 -5.87 -2.46
CA GLN A 83 -9.98 -7.24 -2.54
C GLN A 83 -10.77 -7.40 -3.84
N VAL A 84 -10.19 -8.09 -4.82
CA VAL A 84 -10.78 -8.30 -6.15
C VAL A 84 -10.53 -9.72 -6.66
N LYS A 85 -11.14 -10.10 -7.79
CA LYS A 85 -11.09 -11.46 -8.34
C LYS A 85 -9.89 -11.71 -9.24
N SER A 86 -9.20 -10.68 -9.73
CA SER A 86 -8.01 -10.83 -10.58
C SER A 86 -7.14 -9.58 -10.62
N LEU A 87 -5.94 -9.69 -11.22
CA LEU A 87 -5.07 -8.54 -11.47
C LEU A 87 -5.73 -7.57 -12.45
N GLU A 88 -6.41 -8.08 -13.47
CA GLU A 88 -7.13 -7.28 -14.46
C GLU A 88 -8.20 -6.43 -13.77
N GLU A 89 -8.97 -7.01 -12.84
CA GLU A 89 -9.95 -6.25 -12.06
C GLU A 89 -9.27 -5.18 -11.19
N ALA A 90 -8.13 -5.48 -10.56
CA ALA A 90 -7.36 -4.48 -9.81
C ALA A 90 -6.92 -3.32 -10.71
N LEU A 91 -6.45 -3.62 -11.92
CA LEU A 91 -6.03 -2.62 -12.91
C LEU A 91 -7.21 -1.76 -13.37
N GLU A 92 -8.41 -2.31 -13.55
CA GLU A 92 -9.60 -1.54 -13.89
C GLU A 92 -10.00 -0.54 -12.79
N TRP A 93 -9.77 -0.88 -11.52
CA TRP A 93 -9.92 0.08 -10.42
C TRP A 93 -8.79 1.11 -10.38
N CYS A 94 -7.54 0.71 -10.65
CA CYS A 94 -6.41 1.63 -10.67
C CYS A 94 -6.48 2.65 -11.81
N LYS A 95 -7.07 2.29 -12.97
CA LYS A 95 -7.30 3.21 -14.09
C LYS A 95 -8.27 4.37 -13.77
N ARG A 96 -9.00 4.29 -12.67
CA ARG A 96 -9.92 5.34 -12.20
C ARG A 96 -9.26 6.31 -11.21
N TRP A 97 -7.95 6.16 -10.97
CA TRP A 97 -7.18 7.07 -10.12
C TRP A 97 -7.37 8.53 -10.56
N PRO A 98 -7.44 9.49 -9.62
CA PRO A 98 -7.59 10.91 -9.96
C PRO A 98 -6.53 11.39 -10.96
N ALA A 99 -6.98 11.76 -12.17
CA ALA A 99 -6.08 12.14 -13.27
C ALA A 99 -5.26 13.42 -12.99
N MET A 100 -5.65 14.20 -11.98
CA MET A 100 -4.94 15.43 -11.59
C MET A 100 -3.82 15.19 -10.57
N ASP A 101 -3.75 14.01 -9.94
CA ASP A 101 -2.64 13.67 -9.04
C ASP A 101 -1.31 13.65 -9.82
N GLY A 102 -0.23 14.11 -9.18
CA GLY A 102 1.11 14.20 -9.78
C GLY A 102 1.15 14.97 -11.12
N GLY A 103 0.22 15.91 -11.34
CA GLY A 103 0.06 16.61 -12.62
C GLY A 103 -0.26 15.66 -13.79
N GLY A 104 -0.92 14.53 -13.53
CA GLY A 104 -1.23 13.49 -14.50
C GLY A 104 -0.12 12.47 -14.75
N ASN A 105 0.98 12.51 -13.99
CA ASN A 105 2.15 11.64 -14.18
C ASN A 105 2.34 10.61 -13.05
N VAL A 106 1.27 10.24 -12.36
CA VAL A 106 1.32 9.23 -11.30
C VAL A 106 1.70 7.87 -11.84
N ARG A 107 2.54 7.17 -11.08
CA ARG A 107 2.84 5.77 -11.28
C ARG A 107 2.29 4.96 -10.12
N LEU A 108 1.46 3.97 -10.46
CA LEU A 108 0.95 2.97 -9.52
C LEU A 108 1.66 1.64 -9.79
N GLU A 109 2.22 1.04 -8.75
CA GLU A 109 2.69 -0.35 -8.78
C GLU A 109 1.63 -1.25 -8.14
N ILE A 110 1.11 -2.23 -8.89
CA ILE A 110 0.06 -3.14 -8.42
C ILE A 110 0.69 -4.52 -8.23
N ARG A 111 0.60 -5.04 -7.01
CA ARG A 111 1.15 -6.35 -6.66
C ARG A 111 0.15 -7.18 -5.90
N ARG A 112 0.06 -8.47 -6.24
CA ARG A 112 -0.73 -9.42 -5.47
C ARG A 112 -0.07 -9.62 -4.09
N ILE A 113 -0.90 -9.60 -3.05
CA ILE A 113 -0.51 -9.96 -1.69
C ILE A 113 -0.58 -11.48 -1.56
N PHE A 114 0.44 -12.08 -0.93
CA PHE A 114 0.44 -13.51 -0.62
C PHE A 114 -0.75 -13.89 0.28
N GLU A 115 -1.41 -14.98 -0.08
CA GLU A 115 -2.41 -15.64 0.75
C GLU A 115 -1.87 -16.96 1.31
N ALA A 116 -2.56 -17.53 2.31
CA ALA A 116 -2.18 -18.78 2.95
C ALA A 116 -2.01 -19.94 1.94
N GLU A 117 -2.79 -19.93 0.88
CA GLU A 117 -2.78 -20.94 -0.17
C GLU A 117 -1.53 -20.85 -1.05
N ASP A 118 -0.95 -19.65 -1.20
CA ASP A 118 0.20 -19.40 -2.07
C ASP A 118 1.51 -20.03 -1.54
N PHE A 119 1.58 -20.35 -0.24
CA PHE A 119 2.75 -20.95 0.39
C PHE A 119 2.77 -22.49 0.33
N GLY A 120 1.69 -23.13 -0.11
CA GLY A 120 1.62 -24.60 -0.24
C GLY A 120 2.04 -25.34 1.04
N GLU A 121 2.86 -26.38 0.88
CA GLU A 121 3.32 -27.25 1.98
C GLU A 121 4.24 -26.53 2.98
N ALA A 122 4.92 -25.45 2.58
CA ALA A 122 5.80 -24.70 3.47
C ALA A 122 5.03 -23.99 4.60
N PHE A 123 3.72 -23.76 4.41
CA PHE A 123 2.85 -23.22 5.45
C PHE A 123 2.14 -24.37 6.15
N THR A 124 2.80 -24.89 7.18
CA THR A 124 2.35 -26.06 7.95
C THR A 124 0.99 -25.79 8.62
N PRO A 125 0.26 -26.85 9.05
CA PRO A 125 -1.01 -26.67 9.77
C PRO A 125 -0.87 -25.78 11.02
N GLU A 126 0.22 -25.93 11.76
CA GLU A 126 0.51 -25.14 12.96
C GLU A 126 0.72 -23.64 12.63
N GLU A 127 1.42 -23.37 11.54
CA GLU A 127 1.65 -22.01 11.04
C GLU A 127 0.36 -21.35 10.54
N ARG A 128 -0.50 -22.12 9.86
CA ARG A 128 -1.84 -21.68 9.44
C ARG A 128 -2.73 -21.32 10.62
N GLU A 129 -2.78 -22.18 11.64
CA GLU A 129 -3.57 -21.92 12.84
C GLU A 129 -3.07 -20.68 13.59
N ARG A 130 -1.74 -20.50 13.68
CA ARG A 130 -1.13 -19.32 14.29
C ARG A 130 -1.50 -18.04 13.56
N GLU A 131 -1.43 -18.01 12.23
CA GLU A 131 -1.81 -16.86 11.42
C GLU A 131 -3.31 -16.56 11.54
N ALA A 132 -4.17 -17.58 11.45
CA ALA A 132 -5.62 -17.41 11.55
C ALA A 132 -6.01 -16.82 12.90
N ARG A 133 -5.41 -17.31 13.99
CA ARG A 133 -5.61 -16.77 15.34
C ARG A 133 -5.17 -15.32 15.43
N LEU A 134 -3.97 -14.98 14.96
CA LEU A 134 -3.46 -13.60 14.97
C LEU A 134 -4.38 -12.66 14.18
N ARG A 135 -4.84 -13.09 13.00
CA ARG A 135 -5.76 -12.30 12.17
C ARG A 135 -7.09 -12.05 12.88
N ALA A 136 -7.66 -13.07 13.52
CA ALA A 136 -8.90 -12.93 14.28
C ALA A 136 -8.74 -11.98 15.47
N GLU A 137 -7.62 -12.07 16.21
CA GLU A 137 -7.30 -11.16 17.31
C GLU A 137 -7.17 -9.70 16.84
N LEU A 138 -6.49 -9.47 15.71
CA LEU A 138 -6.35 -8.12 15.15
C LEU A 138 -7.70 -7.55 14.68
N ALA A 139 -8.52 -8.36 14.03
CA ALA A 139 -9.87 -7.95 13.61
C ALA A 139 -10.77 -7.60 14.79
N ALA A 140 -10.66 -8.33 15.91
CA ALA A 140 -11.42 -8.04 17.13
C ALA A 140 -10.98 -6.75 17.84
N ARG A 141 -9.73 -6.30 17.66
CA ARG A 141 -9.23 -5.04 18.25
C ARG A 141 -9.66 -3.79 17.49
N GLN A 142 -10.12 -3.96 16.26
CA GLN A 142 -10.54 -2.86 15.38
C GLN A 142 -12.07 -2.64 15.40
N GLN A 143 -12.81 -3.44 16.17
CA GLN A 143 -14.23 -3.29 16.46
C GLN A 143 -14.43 -2.59 17.81
#